data_AF-A0A2V6VJZ6-F1
#
_entry.id   AF-A0A2V6VJZ6-F1
#
_cell.length_a   1.000
_cell.length_b   1.000
_cell.length_c   1.000
_cell.angle_alpha   90.00
_cell.angle_beta   90.00
_cell.angle_gamma   90.00
#
_symmetry.space_group_name_H-M   'P 1'
#
loop_
_entity.id
_entity.type
_entity.pdbx_description
1 polymer ?
#
loop_
_entity_poly.entity_id
_entity_poly.type
_entity_poly.pdbx_seq_one_letter_code
_entity_poly.pdbx_strand_id
1 'polypeptide(L)'
;MTPGHRALAVVMLLAGLGGCGPKFWNKPGATLEDFNRDSAACSKEANTQYGIFVNDVYRACLGARNWVRAPQGEPPPPGWYRGIE
;
A
#
# COMPACT_ATOMS: atom_id res chain seq x y z
N MET A 1 5.95 17.87 -36.98
CA MET A 1 5.41 17.64 -35.63
C MET A 1 4.75 16.27 -35.62
N THR A 2 5.45 15.26 -35.13
CA THR A 2 5.14 13.84 -35.28
C THR A 2 4.02 13.39 -34.32
N PRO A 3 2.93 12.78 -34.82
CA PRO A 3 1.76 12.42 -34.01
C PRO A 3 2.05 11.42 -32.88
N GLY A 4 3.13 10.63 -33.00
CA GLY A 4 3.53 9.66 -31.97
C GLY A 4 3.97 10.28 -30.65
N HIS A 5 4.45 11.53 -30.64
CA HIS A 5 4.93 12.19 -29.41
C HIS A 5 3.77 12.58 -28.49
N ARG A 6 2.61 12.90 -29.08
CA ARG A 6 1.38 13.22 -28.35
C ARG A 6 0.79 11.97 -27.68
N ALA A 7 0.78 10.84 -28.38
CA ALA A 7 0.32 9.57 -27.82
C ALA A 7 1.22 9.09 -26.67
N LEU A 8 2.54 9.20 -26.83
CA LEU A 8 3.51 8.90 -25.77
C LEU A 8 3.34 9.78 -24.53
N ALA A 9 3.08 11.08 -24.72
CA ALA A 9 2.84 11.99 -23.61
C ALA A 9 1.58 11.63 -22.81
N VAL A 10 0.49 11.23 -23.48
CA VAL A 10 -0.77 10.83 -22.81
C VAL A 10 -0.59 9.54 -22.00
N VAL A 11 0.14 8.56 -22.52
CA VAL A 11 0.43 7.30 -21.81
C VAL A 11 1.31 7.54 -20.58
N MET A 12 2.30 8.43 -20.66
CA MET A 12 3.14 8.80 -19.51
C MET A 12 2.37 9.59 -18.44
N LEU A 13 1.44 10.47 -18.83
CA LEU A 13 0.58 11.20 -17.90
C LEU A 13 -0.35 10.27 -17.10
N LEU A 14 -0.86 9.21 -17.72
CA LEU A 14 -1.70 8.22 -17.05
C LEU A 14 -0.91 7.33 -16.06
N ALA A 15 0.38 7.10 -16.32
CA ALA A 15 1.27 6.35 -15.42
C ALA A 15 1.72 7.16 -14.19
N GLY A 16 1.60 8.50 -14.23
CA GLY A 16 2.05 9.41 -13.16
C GLY A 16 1.08 9.59 -11.99
N LEU A 17 -0.12 9.02 -12.04
CA LEU A 17 -1.16 9.17 -10.99
C LEU A 17 -0.98 8.23 -9.79
N GLY A 18 0.16 7.54 -9.68
CA GLY A 18 0.58 6.85 -8.45
C GLY A 18 0.91 7.85 -7.34
N GLY A 19 -0.12 8.52 -6.84
CA GLY A 19 -0.03 9.77 -6.09
C GLY A 19 0.68 9.70 -4.74
N CYS A 20 1.22 10.85 -4.34
CA CYS A 20 1.76 11.18 -3.02
C CYS A 20 0.68 11.22 -1.91
N GLY A 21 -0.32 10.34 -1.97
CA GLY A 21 -1.38 10.22 -0.98
C GLY A 21 -1.02 9.21 0.11
N PRO A 22 -1.69 9.27 1.28
CA PRO A 22 -1.58 8.22 2.28
C PRO A 22 -1.93 6.87 1.68
N LYS A 23 -1.13 5.85 1.99
CA LYS A 23 -1.32 4.50 1.51
C LYS A 23 -2.07 3.68 2.54
N PHE A 24 -3.01 2.90 2.04
CA PHE A 24 -3.86 2.03 2.84
C PHE A 24 -3.78 0.61 2.33
N TRP A 25 -4.23 -0.32 3.18
CA TRP A 25 -4.24 -1.74 2.93
C TRP A 25 -5.66 -2.25 2.76
N ASN A 26 -5.90 -3.09 1.76
CA ASN A 26 -7.16 -3.77 1.54
C ASN A 26 -6.94 -5.26 1.27
N LYS A 27 -7.91 -6.08 1.67
CA LYS A 27 -8.00 -7.49 1.31
C LYS A 27 -9.49 -7.83 1.13
N PRO A 28 -9.91 -8.41 0.00
CA PRO A 28 -11.32 -8.72 -0.24
C PRO A 28 -11.92 -9.58 0.88
N GLY A 29 -13.05 -9.12 1.45
CA GLY A 29 -13.75 -9.81 2.53
C GLY A 29 -13.09 -9.74 3.91
N ALA A 30 -11.92 -9.10 4.04
CA ALA A 30 -11.26 -8.92 5.33
C ALA A 30 -11.90 -7.79 6.14
N THR A 31 -11.91 -7.97 7.45
CA THR A 31 -12.39 -6.98 8.42
C THR A 31 -11.24 -6.15 9.00
N LEU A 32 -11.57 -5.12 9.80
CA LEU A 32 -10.57 -4.38 10.57
C LEU A 32 -9.85 -5.28 11.58
N GLU A 33 -10.54 -6.27 12.15
CA GLU A 33 -9.94 -7.22 13.08
C GLU A 33 -8.91 -8.11 12.38
N ASP A 34 -9.22 -8.58 11.15
CA ASP A 34 -8.27 -9.32 10.33
C ASP A 34 -7.02 -8.49 10.03
N PHE A 35 -7.22 -7.21 9.67
CA PHE A 35 -6.12 -6.28 9.45
C PHE A 35 -5.26 -6.11 10.70
N ASN A 36 -5.88 -5.86 11.85
CA ASN A 36 -5.15 -5.64 13.10
C ASN A 36 -4.34 -6.88 13.51
N ARG A 37 -4.92 -8.07 13.39
CA ARG A 37 -4.24 -9.34 13.67
C ARG A 37 -3.02 -9.55 12.76
N ASP A 38 -3.20 -9.35 11.46
CA ASP A 38 -2.12 -9.54 10.48
C ASP A 38 -1.04 -8.46 10.61
N SER A 39 -1.45 -7.20 10.77
CA SER A 39 -0.58 -6.04 10.98
C SER A 39 0.28 -6.20 12.23
N ALA A 40 -0.29 -6.64 13.35
CA ALA A 40 0.46 -6.88 14.58
C ALA A 40 1.51 -7.99 14.42
N ALA A 41 1.16 -9.10 13.76
CA ALA A 41 2.09 -10.18 13.49
C ALA A 41 3.23 -9.73 12.57
N CYS A 42 2.92 -9.01 11.49
CA CYS A 42 3.93 -8.47 10.57
C CYS A 42 4.78 -7.37 11.21
N SER A 43 4.22 -6.58 12.12
CA SER A 43 4.96 -5.56 12.89
C SER A 43 6.02 -6.21 13.79
N LYS A 44 5.69 -7.35 14.41
CA LYS A 44 6.66 -8.12 15.20
C LYS A 44 7.81 -8.66 14.35
N GLU A 45 7.53 -9.11 13.13
CA GLU A 45 8.56 -9.58 12.19
C GLU A 45 9.45 -8.44 11.68
N ALA A 46 8.84 -7.29 11.40
CA ALA A 46 9.55 -6.10 10.93
C ALA A 46 10.39 -5.42 12.03
N ASN A 47 10.10 -5.71 13.30
CA ASN A 47 10.87 -5.21 14.42
C ASN A 47 12.05 -6.14 14.73
N THR A 48 13.25 -5.67 14.41
CA THR A 48 14.49 -6.42 14.66
C THR A 48 14.91 -6.37 16.14
N GLN A 49 15.84 -7.23 16.54
CA GLN A 49 16.37 -7.29 17.92
C GLN A 49 16.93 -5.95 18.43
N TYR A 50 17.32 -5.04 17.54
CA TYR A 50 17.86 -3.71 17.89
C TYR A 50 16.81 -2.60 17.91
N GLY A 51 15.51 -2.94 17.85
CA GLY A 51 14.41 -1.98 17.84
C GLY A 51 14.28 -1.20 16.52
N ILE A 52 15.00 -1.62 15.48
CA ILE A 52 14.89 -1.02 14.15
C ILE A 52 13.70 -1.67 13.45
N PHE A 53 12.70 -0.84 13.10
CA PHE A 53 11.55 -1.25 12.31
C PHE A 53 11.89 -1.19 10.82
N VAL A 54 11.82 -2.32 10.13
CA VAL A 54 12.10 -2.41 8.69
C VAL A 54 10.79 -2.43 7.91
N ASN A 55 10.39 -1.26 7.40
CA ASN A 55 9.13 -1.09 6.67
C ASN A 55 8.95 -2.07 5.50
N ASP A 56 10.02 -2.43 4.80
CA ASP A 56 9.94 -3.37 3.68
C ASP A 56 9.59 -4.79 4.13
N VAL A 57 10.04 -5.22 5.32
CA VAL A 57 9.65 -6.51 5.91
C VAL A 57 8.18 -6.49 6.29
N TYR A 58 7.70 -5.41 6.92
CA TYR A 58 6.28 -5.23 7.25
C TYR A 58 5.39 -5.32 6.00
N ARG A 59 5.78 -4.60 4.95
CA ARG A 59 5.04 -4.56 3.67
C ARG A 59 5.06 -5.91 2.95
N ALA A 60 6.20 -6.60 2.96
CA ALA A 60 6.33 -7.92 2.36
C ALA A 60 5.46 -8.96 3.09
N CYS A 61 5.48 -8.96 4.43
CA CYS A 61 4.65 -9.86 5.24
C CYS A 61 3.15 -9.66 4.98
N LEU A 62 2.68 -8.40 4.93
CA LEU A 62 1.27 -8.12 4.58
C LEU A 62 0.93 -8.54 3.14
N GLY A 63 1.83 -8.27 2.19
CA GLY A 63 1.68 -8.74 0.80
C GLY A 63 1.56 -10.26 0.70
N ALA A 64 2.38 -11.02 1.43
CA ALA A 64 2.31 -12.47 1.49
C ALA A 64 0.99 -13.00 2.08
N ARG A 65 0.28 -12.18 2.86
CA ARG A 65 -1.05 -12.48 3.42
C ARG A 65 -2.20 -11.98 2.53
N ASN A 66 -1.90 -11.63 1.27
CA ASN A 66 -2.83 -11.12 0.26
C ASN A 66 -3.42 -9.74 0.59
N TRP A 67 -2.71 -8.90 1.35
CA TRP A 67 -3.05 -7.49 1.48
C TRP A 67 -2.47 -6.69 0.32
N VAL A 68 -3.31 -5.85 -0.28
CA VAL A 68 -2.94 -4.94 -1.37
C VAL A 68 -2.76 -3.54 -0.81
N ARG A 69 -1.68 -2.86 -1.23
CA ARG A 69 -1.37 -1.50 -0.81
C ARG A 69 -1.59 -0.51 -1.94
N ALA A 70 -2.40 0.51 -1.70
CA ALA A 70 -2.64 1.57 -2.69
C ALA A 70 -2.86 2.93 -2.01
N PRO A 71 -2.57 4.05 -2.70
CA PRO A 71 -2.97 5.36 -2.22
C PRO A 71 -4.50 5.48 -2.17
N GLN A 72 -5.04 6.06 -1.11
CA GLN A 72 -6.46 6.42 -1.00
C GLN A 72 -6.62 7.89 -0.64
N GLY A 73 -7.78 8.45 -0.98
CA GLY A 73 -8.21 9.73 -0.41
C GLY A 73 -8.50 9.60 1.09
N GLU A 74 -8.54 10.73 1.79
CA GLU A 74 -8.98 10.80 3.19
C GLU A 74 -10.38 11.45 3.21
N PRO A 75 -11.42 10.78 3.75
CA PRO A 75 -11.39 9.46 4.39
C PRO A 75 -11.25 8.31 3.37
N PRO A 76 -10.61 7.19 3.75
CA PRO A 76 -10.50 6.03 2.88
C PRO A 76 -11.87 5.36 2.68
N PRO A 77 -12.10 4.65 1.56
CA PRO A 77 -13.30 3.85 1.38
C PRO A 77 -13.40 2.72 2.43
N PRO A 78 -14.59 2.20 2.73
CA PRO A 78 -14.74 1.04 3.61
C PRO A 78 -13.86 -0.15 3.18
N GLY A 79 -13.27 -0.85 4.14
CA GLY A 79 -12.37 -1.97 3.89
C GLY A 79 -10.92 -1.59 3.59
N TRP A 80 -10.57 -0.29 3.64
CA TRP A 80 -9.20 0.18 3.55
C TRP A 80 -8.69 0.61 4.92
N TYR A 81 -7.54 0.08 5.33
CA TYR A 81 -7.00 0.25 6.67
C TYR A 81 -5.62 0.91 6.64
N ARG A 82 -5.39 1.83 7.58
CA ARG A 82 -4.11 2.54 7.70
C ARG A 82 -3.10 1.64 8.41
N GLY A 83 -1.95 1.41 7.77
CA GLY A 83 -0.85 0.62 8.34
C GLY A 83 0.26 1.50 8.93
N ILE A 84 1.34 0.84 9.33
CA ILE A 84 2.59 1.50 9.75
C ILE A 84 3.32 1.99 8.49
N GLU A 85 3.86 3.21 8.56
CA GLU A 85 4.59 3.94 7.50
C GLU A 85 6.00 4.28 7.95
#